data_AF-A0A7S3XJ05-F1
#
_entry.id   AF-A0A7S3XJ05-F1
#
_cell.length_a   1.000
_cell.length_b   1.000
_cell.length_c   1.000
_cell.angle_alpha   90.00
_cell.angle_beta   90.00
_cell.angle_gamma   90.00
#
_symmetry.space_group_name_H-M   'P 1'
#
loop_
_entity.id
_entity.type
_entity.pdbx_description
1 polymer ?
#
loop_
_entity_poly.entity_id
_entity_poly.type
_entity_poly.pdbx_seq_one_letter_code
_entity_poly.pdbx_strand_id
1 'polypeptide(L)'
;PDVDIPNSLHAFMTAEAIRKLHPDKDWLWLTGFLHDLGKVMSFWGEEQWCVVGDTFPVGCEFSKDIVLAHQLEGNPDSKHPIYSTHYGMYEPHCGIDNVLMAFGHDEYLYQ
;
A
#
# COMPACT_ATOMS: atom_id res chain seq x y z
N PRO A 1 -12.28 5.61 -4.22
CA PRO A 1 -13.37 6.54 -4.59
C PRO A 1 -13.69 6.58 -6.10
N ASP A 2 -12.73 6.21 -6.96
CA ASP A 2 -12.81 6.52 -8.40
C ASP A 2 -13.20 5.34 -9.31
N VAL A 3 -13.33 4.13 -8.76
CA VAL A 3 -13.49 2.91 -9.54
C VAL A 3 -14.56 2.01 -8.91
N ASP A 4 -15.65 1.77 -9.65
CA ASP A 4 -16.74 0.82 -9.32
C ASP A 4 -16.86 -0.26 -10.42
N ILE A 5 -15.71 -0.68 -10.95
CA ILE A 5 -15.59 -1.73 -11.96
C ILE A 5 -14.67 -2.84 -11.44
N PRO A 6 -14.75 -4.07 -11.99
CA PRO A 6 -13.87 -5.16 -11.60
C PRO A 6 -12.38 -4.77 -11.68
N ASN A 7 -11.61 -5.07 -10.64
CA ASN A 7 -10.18 -4.69 -10.55
C ASN A 7 -9.32 -5.33 -11.67
N SER A 8 -9.79 -6.41 -12.28
CA SER A 8 -9.16 -7.00 -13.47
C SER A 8 -9.14 -6.04 -14.67
N LEU A 9 -10.17 -5.21 -14.85
CA LEU A 9 -10.18 -4.20 -15.91
C LEU A 9 -9.16 -3.09 -15.62
N HIS A 10 -9.02 -2.69 -14.35
CA HIS A 10 -8.00 -1.73 -13.92
C HIS A 10 -6.57 -2.21 -14.25
N ALA A 11 -6.27 -3.49 -14.04
CA ALA A 11 -5.00 -4.09 -14.43
C ALA A 11 -4.70 -3.93 -15.93
N PHE A 12 -5.66 -4.25 -16.80
CA PHE A 12 -5.51 -4.07 -18.25
C PHE A 12 -5.40 -2.60 -18.66
N MET A 13 -6.20 -1.72 -18.07
CA MET A 13 -6.16 -0.28 -18.38
C MET A 13 -4.80 0.32 -18.01
N THR A 14 -4.26 -0.05 -16.84
CA THR A 14 -2.93 0.39 -16.38
C THR A 14 -1.84 -0.11 -17.32
N ALA A 15 -1.82 -1.41 -17.62
CA ALA A 15 -0.84 -2.00 -18.52
C ALA A 15 -0.87 -1.37 -19.93
N GLU A 16 -2.06 -1.14 -20.49
CA GLU A 16 -2.20 -0.53 -21.82
C GLU A 16 -1.82 0.96 -21.84
N ALA A 17 -2.09 1.70 -20.77
CA ALA A 17 -1.65 3.09 -20.65
C ALA A 17 -0.11 3.16 -20.61
N ILE A 18 0.53 2.32 -19.79
CA ILE A 18 1.99 2.24 -19.73
C ILE A 18 2.55 1.82 -21.08
N ARG A 19 1.97 0.82 -21.75
CA ARG A 19 2.41 0.37 -23.08
C ARG A 19 2.43 1.49 -24.11
N LYS A 20 1.42 2.37 -24.10
CA LYS A 20 1.36 3.53 -25.00
C LYS A 20 2.41 4.58 -24.70
N LEU A 21 2.72 4.81 -23.42
CA LEU A 21 3.68 5.83 -22.98
C LEU A 21 5.14 5.35 -23.01
N HIS A 22 5.37 4.06 -22.80
CA HIS A 22 6.69 3.43 -22.71
C HIS A 22 6.78 2.19 -23.60
N PRO A 23 6.61 2.34 -24.93
CA PRO A 23 6.60 1.22 -25.88
C PRO A 23 7.93 0.45 -25.97
N ASP A 24 8.98 0.95 -25.31
CA ASP A 24 10.32 0.37 -25.22
C ASP A 24 10.55 -0.48 -23.95
N LYS A 25 9.60 -0.48 -23.00
CA LYS A 25 9.76 -1.12 -21.67
C LYS A 25 8.66 -2.14 -21.40
N ASP A 26 8.74 -3.27 -22.08
CA ASP A 26 7.80 -4.39 -21.94
C ASP A 26 7.59 -4.86 -20.50
N TRP A 27 8.66 -4.95 -19.71
CA TRP A 27 8.61 -5.29 -18.29
C TRP A 27 7.72 -4.33 -17.49
N LEU A 28 7.68 -3.05 -17.85
CA LEU A 28 6.88 -2.04 -17.14
C LEU A 28 5.39 -2.21 -17.47
N TRP A 29 5.05 -2.70 -18.66
CA TRP A 29 3.66 -3.03 -19.00
C TRP A 29 3.18 -4.18 -18.13
N LEU A 30 4.04 -5.19 -17.97
CA LEU A 30 3.77 -6.33 -17.11
C LEU A 30 3.65 -5.89 -15.65
N THR A 31 4.54 -5.02 -15.15
CA THR A 31 4.42 -4.43 -13.81
C THR A 31 3.05 -3.77 -13.62
N GLY A 32 2.59 -2.96 -14.60
CA GLY A 32 1.25 -2.36 -14.54
C GLY A 32 0.10 -3.37 -14.54
N PHE A 33 0.26 -4.50 -15.21
CA PHE A 33 -0.74 -5.57 -15.17
C PHE A 33 -0.74 -6.30 -13.81
N LEU A 34 0.43 -6.51 -13.23
CA LEU A 34 0.59 -7.32 -12.02
C LEU A 34 0.31 -6.55 -10.73
N HIS A 35 0.56 -5.23 -10.68
CA HIS A 35 0.70 -4.44 -9.43
C HIS A 35 -0.38 -4.67 -8.37
N ASP A 36 -1.60 -4.97 -8.80
CA ASP A 36 -2.78 -5.06 -7.97
C ASP A 36 -3.23 -6.49 -7.66
N LEU A 37 -2.50 -7.51 -8.13
CA LEU A 37 -2.90 -8.91 -8.00
C LEU A 37 -2.89 -9.41 -6.55
N GLY A 38 -2.18 -8.75 -5.64
CA GLY A 38 -2.24 -9.04 -4.20
C GLY A 38 -3.65 -8.83 -3.60
N LYS A 39 -4.53 -8.11 -4.29
CA LYS A 39 -5.94 -7.96 -3.90
C LYS A 39 -6.73 -9.28 -3.95
N VAL A 40 -6.13 -10.36 -4.46
CA VAL A 40 -6.69 -11.72 -4.36
C VAL A 40 -7.02 -12.12 -2.93
N MET A 41 -6.32 -11.56 -1.92
CA MET A 41 -6.57 -11.83 -0.50
C MET A 41 -8.02 -11.54 -0.08
N SER A 42 -8.69 -10.54 -0.68
CA SER A 42 -10.11 -10.29 -0.39
C SER A 42 -11.04 -11.43 -0.79
N PHE A 43 -10.64 -12.27 -1.76
CA PHE A 43 -11.37 -13.48 -2.12
C PHE A 43 -11.09 -14.66 -1.17
N TRP A 44 -10.06 -14.55 -0.32
CA TRP A 44 -9.71 -15.54 0.69
C TRP A 44 -10.29 -15.23 2.07
N GLY A 45 -11.10 -14.17 2.18
CA GLY A 45 -11.79 -13.79 3.40
C GLY A 45 -11.09 -12.69 4.21
N GLU A 46 -9.99 -12.12 3.70
CA GLU A 46 -9.40 -10.93 4.33
C GLU A 46 -10.32 -9.71 4.16
N GLU A 47 -10.47 -8.96 5.24
CA GLU A 47 -11.20 -7.71 5.24
C GLU A 47 -10.49 -6.69 4.34
N GLN A 48 -11.26 -5.89 3.58
CA GLN A 48 -10.66 -5.00 2.58
C GLN A 48 -9.65 -4.01 3.16
N TRP A 49 -9.84 -3.55 4.40
CA TRP A 49 -8.90 -2.63 5.05
C TRP A 49 -7.53 -3.26 5.35
N CYS A 50 -7.41 -4.59 5.32
CA CYS A 50 -6.14 -5.33 5.41
C CYS A 50 -5.52 -5.63 4.04
N VAL A 51 -6.16 -5.21 2.94
CA VAL A 51 -5.79 -5.63 1.58
C VAL A 51 -5.57 -4.43 0.65
N VAL A 52 -6.49 -3.47 0.65
CA VAL A 52 -6.49 -2.32 -0.28
C VAL A 52 -6.25 -1.01 0.43
N GLY A 53 -6.00 0.05 -0.34
CA GLY A 53 -5.88 1.42 0.16
C GLY A 53 -4.45 1.90 0.23
N ASP A 54 -4.30 3.17 0.62
CA ASP A 54 -2.99 3.80 0.81
C ASP A 54 -2.26 3.14 1.99
N THR A 55 -0.98 2.85 1.80
CA THR A 55 -0.13 2.27 2.85
C THR A 55 0.62 3.35 3.63
N PHE A 56 0.98 3.03 4.87
CA PHE A 56 1.76 3.92 5.73
C PHE A 56 2.67 3.10 6.64
N PRO A 57 3.82 3.64 7.09
CA PRO A 57 4.65 2.99 8.10
C PRO A 57 3.88 2.78 9.40
N VAL A 58 3.93 1.56 9.95
CA VAL A 58 3.43 1.26 11.31
C VAL A 58 4.58 1.26 12.30
N GLY A 59 4.30 1.29 13.61
CA GLY A 59 5.35 1.29 14.63
C GLY A 59 6.12 2.62 14.78
N CYS A 60 5.63 3.70 14.18
CA CYS A 60 6.07 5.08 14.38
C CYS A 60 4.89 6.05 14.33
N GLU A 61 5.13 7.32 14.66
CA GLU A 61 4.08 8.35 14.67
C GLU A 61 3.38 8.43 13.32
N PHE A 62 2.04 8.40 13.33
CA PHE A 62 1.26 8.53 12.11
C PHE A 62 1.38 9.94 11.53
N SER A 63 1.77 10.03 10.26
CA SER A 63 1.84 11.31 9.55
C SER A 63 0.44 11.93 9.40
N LYS A 64 0.37 13.27 9.48
CA LYS A 64 -0.85 14.04 9.24
C LYS A 64 -1.28 14.03 7.76
N ASP A 65 -0.39 13.61 6.87
CA ASP A 65 -0.64 13.51 5.43
C ASP A 65 -1.36 12.20 5.05
N ILE A 66 -1.47 11.24 5.97
CA ILE A 66 -2.25 10.03 5.75
C ILE A 66 -3.72 10.43 5.51
N VAL A 67 -4.31 9.88 4.46
CA VAL A 67 -5.72 10.13 4.13
C VAL A 67 -6.59 9.71 5.31
N LEU A 68 -7.40 10.66 5.81
CA LEU A 68 -8.23 10.49 7.01
C LEU A 68 -7.44 10.14 8.28
N ALA A 69 -6.22 10.69 8.48
CA ALA A 69 -5.36 10.44 9.64
C ALA A 69 -6.05 10.50 11.02
N HIS A 70 -7.08 11.34 11.18
CA HIS A 70 -7.88 11.42 12.43
C HIS A 70 -8.55 10.09 12.83
N GLN A 71 -8.81 9.19 11.88
CA GLN A 71 -9.35 7.85 12.17
C GLN A 71 -8.33 6.94 12.88
N LEU A 72 -7.02 7.26 12.82
CA LEU A 72 -5.96 6.52 13.47
C LEU A 72 -5.75 6.91 14.95
N GLU A 73 -6.41 7.96 15.45
CA GLU A 73 -6.35 8.35 16.87
C GLU A 73 -6.88 7.26 17.82
N GLY A 74 -7.75 6.38 17.32
CA GLY A 74 -8.25 5.21 18.04
C GLY A 74 -7.31 4.01 18.03
N ASN A 75 -6.26 4.02 17.20
CA ASN A 75 -5.29 2.93 17.12
C ASN A 75 -4.45 2.89 18.42
N PRO A 76 -4.27 1.72 19.07
CA PRO A 76 -3.46 1.60 20.29
C PRO A 76 -2.03 2.14 20.14
N ASP A 77 -1.44 2.06 18.95
CA ASP A 77 -0.07 2.52 18.70
C ASP A 77 0.06 4.05 18.77
N SER A 78 -1.03 4.80 18.54
CA SER A 78 -1.04 6.27 18.62
C SER A 78 -0.71 6.80 20.03
N LYS A 79 -0.86 5.96 21.05
CA LYS A 79 -0.58 6.28 22.46
C LYS A 79 0.55 5.44 23.05
N HIS A 80 1.17 4.57 22.25
CA HIS A 80 2.23 3.68 22.71
C HIS A 80 3.53 4.48 22.91
N PRO A 81 4.26 4.35 24.04
CA PRO A 81 5.39 5.21 24.39
C PRO A 81 6.55 5.19 23.38
N ILE A 82 6.66 4.13 22.58
CA ILE A 82 7.66 4.01 21.50
C ILE A 82 7.04 4.44 20.18
N TYR A 83 6.01 3.73 19.70
CA TYR A 83 5.41 3.93 18.39
C TYR A 83 4.72 5.28 18.20
N SER A 84 4.36 6.01 19.25
CA SER A 84 3.84 7.38 19.09
C SER A 84 4.93 8.44 18.87
N THR A 85 6.21 8.05 18.91
CA THR A 85 7.34 8.95 18.63
C THR A 85 7.66 9.01 17.14
N HIS A 86 8.29 10.12 16.71
CA HIS A 86 8.56 10.41 15.30
C HIS A 86 9.22 9.25 14.54
N TYR A 87 10.22 8.60 15.13
CA TYR A 87 10.88 7.43 14.51
C TYR A 87 10.37 6.10 15.06
N GLY A 88 9.71 6.08 16.22
CA GLY A 88 9.14 4.85 16.76
C GLY A 88 10.18 3.76 16.97
N MET A 89 9.97 2.62 16.31
CA MET A 89 10.91 1.49 16.31
C MET A 89 12.03 1.59 15.27
N TYR A 90 12.08 2.65 14.47
CA TYR A 90 13.02 2.80 13.36
C TYR A 90 14.23 3.66 13.71
N GLU A 91 15.34 3.38 13.03
CA GLU A 91 16.47 4.31 12.98
C GLU A 91 16.25 5.36 11.88
N PRO A 92 16.74 6.61 12.07
CA PRO A 92 16.70 7.62 11.02
C PRO A 92 17.42 7.12 9.75
N HIS A 93 16.77 7.28 8.60
CA HIS A 93 17.31 6.87 7.30
C HIS A 93 17.59 5.36 7.15
N CYS A 94 16.84 4.50 7.85
CA CYS A 94 16.97 3.03 7.73
C CYS A 94 16.65 2.48 6.33
N GLY A 95 16.00 3.25 5.46
CA GLY A 95 15.59 2.81 4.12
C GLY A 95 14.25 2.08 4.13
N ILE A 96 13.46 2.23 3.06
CA ILE A 96 12.08 1.73 3.02
C ILE A 96 11.99 0.20 3.16
N ASP A 97 12.99 -0.53 2.69
CA ASP A 97 13.08 -1.99 2.81
C ASP A 97 13.17 -2.48 4.27
N ASN A 98 13.55 -1.59 5.20
CA ASN A 98 13.62 -1.86 6.64
C ASN A 98 12.41 -1.29 7.41
N VAL A 99 11.41 -0.77 6.71
CA VAL A 99 10.19 -0.22 7.30
C VAL A 99 9.08 -1.27 7.24
N LEU A 100 8.38 -1.44 8.36
CA LEU A 100 7.15 -2.23 8.37
C LEU A 100 6.00 -1.34 7.89
N MET A 101 5.50 -1.63 6.69
CA MET A 101 4.34 -0.95 6.13
C MET A 101 3.05 -1.60 6.64
N ALA A 102 1.97 -0.81 6.73
CA ALA A 102 0.63 -1.35 6.93
C ALA A 102 0.37 -2.45 5.89
N PHE A 103 -0.04 -3.63 6.37
CA PHE A 103 -0.18 -4.81 5.52
C PHE A 103 -1.25 -4.61 4.44
N GLY A 104 -0.97 -5.10 3.24
CA GLY A 104 -1.86 -4.97 2.09
C GLY A 104 -1.30 -5.65 0.85
N HIS A 105 -1.97 -5.43 -0.28
CA HIS A 105 -1.65 -6.03 -1.56
C HIS A 105 -0.22 -5.73 -2.05
N ASP A 106 0.34 -4.56 -1.73
CA ASP A 106 1.69 -4.15 -2.13
C ASP A 106 2.76 -5.14 -1.63
N GLU A 107 2.88 -5.24 -0.30
CA GLU A 107 3.88 -6.12 0.34
C GLU A 107 3.59 -7.59 0.06
N TYR A 108 2.31 -7.98 0.03
CA TYR A 108 1.92 -9.36 -0.29
C TYR A 108 2.37 -9.78 -1.69
N LEU A 109 2.28 -8.90 -2.68
CA LEU A 109 2.67 -9.22 -4.06
C LEU A 109 4.18 -9.13 -4.28
N TYR A 110 4.86 -8.28 -3.51
CA TYR A 110 6.31 -8.12 -3.58
C TYR A 110 7.08 -9.36 -3.12
N GLN A 111 6.60 -10.03 -2.06
CA GLN A 111 7.17 -11.26 -1.48
C GLN A 111 6.90 -12.50 -2.34
#